data_AF-A0AAU8SUQ8-F1
#
_entry.id   AF-A0AAU8SUQ8-F1
#
_cell.length_a   1.000
_cell.length_b   1.000
_cell.length_c   1.000
_cell.angle_alpha   90.00
_cell.angle_beta   90.00
_cell.angle_gamma   90.00
#
_symmetry.space_group_name_H-M   'P 1'
#
loop_
_entity.id
_entity.type
_entity.pdbx_description
1 polymer ?
#
loop_
_entity_poly.entity_id
_entity_poly.type
_entity_poly.pdbx_seq_one_letter_code
_entity_poly.pdbx_strand_id
1 'polypeptide(L)'
;MAVKENQPTLLVEIRTTLDALDRLPPGERWDGSNEHRAVEKDHGRIETRRCLVSDVMSTWRAAALWPGMRSIAMVEATREIGGTVSVERQYYVTSLPSDAVRVAHAVRSHWGIENSMHWALDVAFGEDQWRVRVENAAQNFAILRRITMNLLRKDTQTKAGLKIRRLKAATSDNYRAQLLGW
;
A
#
# COMPACT_ATOMS: atom_id res chain seq x y z
N MET A 1 2.27 9.59 1.34
CA MET A 1 3.50 8.88 0.93
C MET A 1 4.13 8.25 2.16
N ALA A 2 4.58 7.00 2.07
CA ALA A 2 5.35 6.36 3.14
C ALA A 2 6.75 6.98 3.23
N VAL A 3 7.21 7.28 4.44
CA VAL A 3 8.56 7.78 4.71
C VAL A 3 9.41 6.61 5.17
N LYS A 4 10.55 6.41 4.51
CA LYS A 4 11.47 5.29 4.76
C LYS A 4 12.86 5.83 5.13
N GLU A 5 13.79 4.91 5.39
CA GLU A 5 15.16 5.24 5.82
C GLU A 5 15.95 6.08 4.81
N ASN A 6 15.55 6.10 3.54
CA ASN A 6 16.13 6.99 2.53
C ASN A 6 15.79 8.49 2.72
N GLN A 7 14.94 8.83 3.70
CA GLN A 7 14.61 10.20 4.11
C GLN A 7 14.81 10.38 5.64
N PRO A 8 16.05 10.24 6.12
CA PRO A 8 16.33 10.00 7.55
C PRO A 8 15.92 11.18 8.45
N THR A 9 16.17 12.42 8.05
CA THR A 9 15.82 13.61 8.85
C THR A 9 14.32 13.75 9.03
N LEU A 10 13.56 13.59 7.94
CA LEU A 10 12.09 13.65 7.97
C LEU A 10 11.52 12.49 8.81
N LEU A 11 12.06 11.29 8.64
CA LEU A 11 11.63 10.12 9.41
C LEU A 11 11.83 10.32 10.90
N VAL A 12 12.97 10.88 11.32
CA VAL A 12 13.24 11.20 12.73
C VAL A 12 12.24 12.23 13.26
N GLU A 13 12.01 13.34 12.54
CA GLU A 13 11.08 14.39 12.98
C GLU A 13 9.64 13.88 13.14
N ILE A 14 9.17 13.06 12.19
CA ILE A 14 7.86 12.39 12.26
C ILE A 14 7.78 11.42 13.43
N ARG A 15 8.78 10.54 13.54
CA ARG A 15 8.78 9.52 14.59
C ARG A 15 8.81 10.15 15.96
N THR A 16 9.68 11.13 16.20
CA THR A 16 9.77 11.83 17.48
C THR A 16 8.44 12.49 17.84
N THR A 17 7.81 13.17 16.87
CA THR A 17 6.54 13.87 17.11
C THR A 17 5.40 12.90 17.43
N LEU A 18 5.23 11.86 16.61
CA LEU A 18 4.14 10.91 16.78
C LEU A 18 4.35 9.97 17.97
N ASP A 19 5.60 9.58 18.27
CA ASP A 19 5.89 8.77 19.46
C ASP A 19 5.68 9.60 20.75
N ALA A 20 5.94 10.91 20.74
CA ALA A 20 5.62 11.80 21.86
C ALA A 20 4.11 11.93 22.05
N LEU A 21 3.36 12.11 20.96
CA LEU A 21 1.90 12.15 20.97
C LEU A 21 1.27 10.82 21.43
N ASP A 22 1.85 9.68 21.03
CA ASP A 22 1.37 8.34 21.38
C ASP A 22 1.47 8.06 22.89
N ARG A 23 2.44 8.68 23.56
CA ARG A 23 2.64 8.57 25.02
C ARG A 23 1.61 9.37 25.83
N LEU A 24 0.95 10.36 25.22
CA LEU A 24 -0.08 11.15 25.87
C LEU A 24 -1.43 10.41 25.79
N PRO A 25 -2.23 10.42 26.88
CA PRO A 25 -3.57 9.89 26.84
C PRO A 25 -4.41 10.70 25.84
N PRO A 26 -5.44 10.11 25.19
CA PRO A 26 -6.17 10.76 24.11
C PRO A 26 -6.72 12.16 24.42
N GLY A 27 -7.12 12.43 25.66
CA GLY A 27 -7.63 13.74 26.10
C GLY A 27 -6.57 14.81 26.37
N GLU A 28 -5.28 14.46 26.37
CA GLU A 28 -4.15 15.37 26.55
C GLU A 28 -3.33 15.55 25.27
N ARG A 29 -3.78 14.93 24.18
CA ARG A 29 -3.15 15.07 22.87
C ARG A 29 -3.48 16.44 22.26
N TRP A 30 -2.64 16.85 21.32
CA TRP A 30 -2.85 18.08 20.54
C TRP A 30 -4.20 18.04 19.81
N ASP A 31 -4.94 19.15 19.80
CA ASP A 31 -6.28 19.26 19.17
C ASP A 31 -6.29 18.89 17.69
N GLY A 32 -5.16 19.12 16.99
CA GLY A 32 -4.98 18.75 15.58
C GLY A 32 -4.69 17.26 15.35
N SER A 33 -4.71 16.43 16.39
CA SER A 33 -4.49 14.99 16.30
C SER A 33 -5.77 14.17 16.28
N ASN A 34 -5.70 12.99 15.67
CA ASN A 34 -6.82 12.06 15.57
C ASN A 34 -6.31 10.61 15.57
N GLU A 35 -7.13 9.66 16.03
CA GLU A 35 -6.80 8.24 16.02
C GLU A 35 -7.96 7.41 15.48
N HIS A 36 -7.64 6.39 14.70
CA HIS A 36 -8.58 5.38 14.24
C HIS A 36 -8.01 3.97 14.44
N ARG A 37 -8.85 3.02 14.84
CA ARG A 37 -8.48 1.61 15.01
C ARG A 37 -9.48 0.71 14.29
N ALA A 38 -8.95 -0.29 13.59
CA ALA A 38 -9.71 -1.35 12.95
C ALA A 38 -9.15 -2.72 13.33
N VAL A 39 -10.03 -3.71 13.49
CA VAL A 39 -9.66 -5.09 13.83
C VAL A 39 -10.25 -6.02 12.77
N GLU A 40 -9.40 -6.85 12.18
CA GLU A 40 -9.77 -7.87 11.19
C GLU A 40 -9.39 -9.26 11.74
N LYS A 41 -10.25 -10.25 11.53
CA LYS A 41 -9.96 -11.67 11.83
C LYS A 41 -10.08 -12.47 10.54
N ASP A 42 -9.05 -13.25 10.24
CA ASP A 42 -8.93 -13.96 8.97
C ASP A 42 -8.08 -15.23 9.14
N HIS A 43 -8.61 -16.41 8.79
CA HIS A 43 -7.90 -17.70 8.82
C HIS A 43 -7.02 -17.95 10.08
N GLY A 44 -7.55 -17.66 11.27
CA GLY A 44 -6.82 -17.85 12.55
C GLY A 44 -5.81 -16.74 12.90
N ARG A 45 -5.69 -15.72 12.06
CA ARG A 45 -4.97 -14.47 12.33
C ARG A 45 -5.94 -13.40 12.85
N ILE A 46 -5.53 -12.70 13.89
CA ILE A 46 -6.15 -11.44 14.29
C ILE A 46 -5.17 -10.32 13.94
N GLU A 47 -5.64 -9.31 13.23
CA GLU A 47 -4.84 -8.15 12.88
C GLU A 47 -5.55 -6.87 13.33
N THR A 48 -4.90 -6.13 14.23
CA THR A 48 -5.36 -4.82 14.66
C THR A 48 -4.50 -3.76 13.99
N ARG A 49 -5.12 -2.83 13.28
CA ARG A 49 -4.44 -1.68 12.69
C ARG A 49 -4.89 -0.41 13.39
N ARG A 50 -3.93 0.37 13.84
CA ARG A 50 -4.15 1.68 14.45
C ARG A 50 -3.47 2.75 13.62
N CYS A 51 -4.20 3.79 13.27
CA CYS A 51 -3.69 4.97 12.60
C CYS A 51 -3.76 6.15 13.57
N LEU A 52 -2.61 6.70 13.92
CA LEU A 52 -2.47 7.94 14.67
C LEU A 52 -2.02 9.04 13.69
N VAL A 53 -2.73 10.15 13.67
CA VAL A 53 -2.40 11.29 12.79
C VAL A 53 -2.29 12.57 13.59
N SER A 54 -1.47 13.49 13.09
CA SER A 54 -1.35 14.85 13.57
C SER A 54 -1.25 15.79 12.39
N ASP A 55 -1.86 16.97 12.49
CA ASP A 55 -1.53 18.08 11.61
C ASP A 55 -0.04 18.43 11.73
N VAL A 56 0.48 19.04 10.67
CA VAL A 56 1.86 19.53 10.66
C VAL A 56 1.89 20.84 11.45
N MET A 57 2.64 20.86 12.54
CA MET A 57 2.88 22.11 13.26
C MET A 57 3.71 23.06 12.39
N SER A 58 3.38 24.34 12.42
CA SER A 58 4.09 25.41 11.68
C SER A 58 5.59 25.50 11.99
N THR A 59 6.06 24.84 13.05
CA THR A 59 7.45 24.77 13.52
C THR A 59 8.31 23.73 12.81
N TRP A 60 7.72 22.88 11.96
CA TRP A 60 8.43 21.82 11.26
C TRP A 60 9.36 22.37 10.18
N ARG A 61 10.66 22.12 10.33
CA ARG A 61 11.64 22.53 9.32
C ARG A 61 11.44 21.76 8.02
N ALA A 62 11.05 20.49 8.10
CA ALA A 62 10.77 19.69 6.91
C ALA A 62 9.50 20.12 6.17
N ALA A 63 8.57 20.87 6.79
CA ALA A 63 7.38 21.37 6.09
C ALA A 63 7.76 22.28 4.90
N ALA A 64 8.88 23.00 5.00
CA ALA A 64 9.40 23.83 3.90
C ALA A 64 9.85 23.00 2.67
N LEU A 65 10.24 21.73 2.87
CA LEU A 65 10.69 20.83 1.80
C LEU A 65 9.54 20.10 1.10
N TRP A 66 8.34 20.12 1.68
CA TRP A 66 7.18 19.35 1.19
C TRP A 66 5.95 20.26 1.01
N PRO A 67 5.91 21.05 -0.08
CA PRO A 67 4.77 21.90 -0.39
C PRO A 67 3.47 21.09 -0.44
N GLY A 68 2.44 21.55 0.28
CA GLY A 68 1.13 20.90 0.33
C GLY A 68 1.03 19.74 1.34
N MET A 69 2.07 19.48 2.14
CA MET A 69 1.95 18.59 3.30
C MET A 69 1.01 19.20 4.34
N ARG A 70 0.03 18.42 4.79
CA ARG A 70 -1.00 18.86 5.75
C ARG A 70 -1.02 18.07 7.04
N SER A 71 -0.66 16.80 6.99
CA SER A 71 -0.57 15.96 8.19
C SER A 71 0.50 14.88 8.04
N ILE A 72 0.86 14.32 9.19
CA ILE A 72 1.73 13.16 9.36
C ILE A 72 0.92 12.03 9.99
N ALA A 73 1.33 10.80 9.73
CA ALA A 73 0.64 9.64 10.27
C ALA A 73 1.60 8.51 10.64
N MET A 74 1.20 7.75 11.65
CA MET A 74 1.77 6.47 12.02
C MET A 74 0.67 5.42 11.88
N VAL A 75 0.97 4.34 11.16
CA VAL A 75 0.11 3.16 11.06
C VAL A 75 0.83 2.02 11.75
N GLU A 76 0.25 1.54 12.83
CA GLU A 76 0.71 0.40 13.61
C GLU A 76 -0.16 -0.82 13.28
N ALA A 77 0.46 -1.90 12.82
CA ALA A 77 -0.17 -3.19 12.60
C ALA A 77 0.29 -4.18 13.65
N THR A 78 -0.62 -4.61 14.51
CA THR A 78 -0.42 -5.69 15.47
C THR A 78 -1.05 -6.96 14.92
N ARG A 79 -0.24 -7.99 14.70
CA ARG A 79 -0.67 -9.27 14.16
C ARG A 79 -0.48 -10.37 15.20
N GLU A 80 -1.54 -11.11 15.46
CA GLU A 80 -1.54 -12.25 16.35
C GLU A 80 -1.84 -13.53 15.55
N ILE A 81 -0.92 -14.50 15.61
CA ILE A 81 -1.08 -15.83 15.02
C ILE A 81 -0.60 -16.87 16.01
N GLY A 82 -1.46 -17.81 16.40
CA GLY A 82 -1.09 -18.94 17.25
C GLY A 82 -0.41 -18.52 18.57
N GLY A 83 -0.85 -17.40 19.16
CA GLY A 83 -0.29 -16.84 20.40
C GLY A 83 0.99 -16.01 20.21
N THR A 84 1.54 -15.92 19.00
CA THR A 84 2.67 -15.03 18.70
C THR A 84 2.14 -13.67 18.25
N VAL A 85 2.60 -12.60 18.90
CA VAL A 85 2.27 -11.22 18.57
C VAL A 85 3.46 -10.55 17.88
N SER A 86 3.23 -9.95 16.71
CA SER A 86 4.18 -9.06 16.05
C SER A 86 3.58 -7.67 15.86
N VAL A 87 4.42 -6.65 15.95
CA VAL A 87 4.02 -5.24 15.79
C VAL A 87 4.93 -4.60 14.75
N GLU A 88 4.32 -3.95 13.76
CA GLU A 88 5.01 -3.16 12.75
C GLU A 88 4.46 -1.73 12.76
N ARG A 89 5.34 -0.73 12.68
CA ARG A 89 4.96 0.68 12.57
C ARG A 89 5.51 1.26 11.27
N GLN A 90 4.66 1.97 10.55
CA GLN A 90 5.02 2.67 9.32
C GLN A 90 4.61 4.14 9.43
N TYR A 91 5.46 5.03 8.94
CA TYR A 91 5.27 6.48 9.04
C TYR A 91 5.00 7.10 7.68
N TYR A 92 4.17 8.14 7.65
CA TYR A 92 3.66 8.76 6.43
C TYR A 92 3.60 10.28 6.54
N VAL A 93 3.80 10.93 5.40
CA VAL A 93 3.42 12.33 5.16
C VAL A 93 2.26 12.37 4.16
N THR A 94 1.31 13.28 4.34
CA THR A 94 0.15 13.36 3.46
C THR A 94 -0.36 14.78 3.28
N SER A 95 -0.94 15.02 2.11
CA SER A 95 -1.71 16.24 1.81
C SER A 95 -3.16 16.15 2.30
N LEU A 96 -3.54 15.04 2.95
CA LEU A 96 -4.82 14.91 3.61
C LEU A 96 -4.85 15.69 4.93
N PRO A 97 -6.02 16.19 5.36
CA PRO A 97 -6.18 16.68 6.73
C PRO A 97 -5.90 15.55 7.74
N SER A 98 -5.70 15.91 9.02
CA SER A 98 -5.48 14.97 10.14
C SER A 98 -6.75 14.20 10.52
N ASP A 99 -7.31 13.48 9.54
CA ASP A 99 -8.43 12.56 9.68
C ASP A 99 -7.89 11.12 9.62
N ALA A 100 -7.83 10.46 10.77
CA ALA A 100 -7.23 9.13 10.88
C ALA A 100 -7.99 8.07 10.08
N VAL A 101 -9.32 8.19 9.94
CA VAL A 101 -10.14 7.25 9.16
C VAL A 101 -9.78 7.37 7.69
N ARG A 102 -9.75 8.60 7.17
CA ARG A 102 -9.44 8.85 5.76
C ARG A 102 -8.01 8.48 5.41
N VAL A 103 -7.06 8.77 6.29
CA VAL A 103 -5.66 8.38 6.11
C VAL A 103 -5.50 6.86 6.17
N ALA A 104 -6.09 6.19 7.16
CA ALA A 104 -6.06 4.72 7.27
C ALA A 104 -6.63 4.05 6.02
N HIS A 105 -7.77 4.56 5.51
CA HIS A 105 -8.36 4.08 4.27
C HIS A 105 -7.40 4.26 3.09
N ALA A 106 -6.82 5.45 2.91
CA ALA A 106 -5.89 5.71 1.81
C ALA A 106 -4.67 4.79 1.85
N VAL A 107 -4.08 4.58 3.04
CA VAL A 107 -2.97 3.64 3.24
C VAL A 107 -3.41 2.21 2.90
N ARG A 108 -4.57 1.77 3.39
CA ARG A 108 -5.09 0.42 3.13
C ARG A 108 -5.38 0.19 1.65
N SER A 109 -5.99 1.15 0.96
CA SER A 109 -6.24 1.09 -0.48
C SER A 109 -4.94 1.02 -1.27
N HIS A 110 -3.93 1.81 -0.89
CA HIS A 110 -2.62 1.77 -1.54
C HIS A 110 -1.96 0.39 -1.43
N TRP A 111 -1.94 -0.18 -0.21
CA TRP A 111 -1.47 -1.55 0.01
C TRP A 111 -2.27 -2.59 -0.78
N GLY A 112 -3.58 -2.43 -0.90
CA GLY A 112 -4.43 -3.31 -1.71
C GLY A 112 -4.06 -3.28 -3.19
N ILE A 113 -3.74 -2.11 -3.73
CA ILE A 113 -3.30 -1.95 -5.12
C ILE A 113 -1.93 -2.61 -5.32
N GLU A 114 -0.96 -2.30 -4.45
CA GLU A 114 0.38 -2.85 -4.53
C GLU A 114 0.33 -4.39 -4.42
N ASN A 115 -0.28 -4.92 -3.36
CA ASN A 115 -0.34 -6.35 -3.13
C ASN A 115 -1.09 -7.10 -4.26
N SER A 116 -2.26 -6.58 -4.70
CA SER A 116 -3.02 -7.24 -5.77
C SER A 116 -2.31 -7.20 -7.11
N MET A 117 -1.56 -6.14 -7.41
CA MET A 117 -0.84 -6.00 -8.67
C MET A 117 0.47 -6.80 -8.66
N HIS A 118 1.30 -6.62 -7.62
CA HIS A 118 2.59 -7.30 -7.52
C HIS A 118 2.42 -8.81 -7.47
N TRP A 119 1.58 -9.32 -6.57
CA TRP A 119 1.33 -10.77 -6.51
C TRP A 119 0.86 -11.34 -7.86
N ALA A 120 0.02 -10.60 -8.59
CA ALA A 120 -0.44 -11.03 -9.91
C ALA A 120 0.71 -11.06 -10.94
N LEU A 121 1.60 -10.07 -10.94
CA LEU A 121 2.76 -10.04 -11.83
C LEU A 121 3.78 -11.13 -11.46
N ASP A 122 4.09 -11.29 -10.18
CA ASP A 122 5.09 -12.22 -9.69
C ASP A 122 4.64 -13.67 -9.90
N VAL A 123 3.40 -14.01 -9.50
CA VAL A 123 2.90 -15.40 -9.52
C VAL A 123 2.24 -15.77 -10.83
N ALA A 124 1.38 -14.92 -11.39
CA ALA A 124 0.65 -15.26 -12.61
C ALA A 124 1.44 -14.96 -13.88
N PHE A 125 2.31 -13.95 -13.87
CA PHE A 125 3.18 -13.62 -14.99
C PHE A 125 4.62 -14.14 -14.84
N GLY A 126 5.03 -14.56 -13.65
CA GLY A 126 6.37 -15.10 -13.40
C GLY A 126 7.45 -14.03 -13.47
N GLU A 127 7.12 -12.78 -13.11
CA GLU A 127 8.02 -11.62 -13.28
C GLU A 127 9.39 -11.83 -12.62
N ASP A 128 9.42 -12.31 -11.37
CA ASP A 128 10.67 -12.59 -10.63
C ASP A 128 11.57 -13.66 -11.29
N GLN A 129 10.98 -14.57 -12.06
CA GLN A 129 11.72 -15.67 -12.69
C GLN A 129 12.42 -15.23 -13.97
N TRP A 130 12.11 -14.05 -14.49
CA TRP A 130 12.66 -13.55 -15.74
C TRP A 130 14.01 -12.86 -15.51
N ARG A 131 15.07 -13.45 -16.05
CA ARG A 131 16.44 -12.93 -15.97
C ARG A 131 16.85 -12.08 -17.18
N VAL A 132 15.89 -11.48 -17.88
CA VAL A 132 16.18 -10.67 -19.06
C VAL A 132 16.91 -9.40 -18.63
N ARG A 133 18.16 -9.23 -19.06
CA ARG A 133 19.06 -8.11 -18.69
C ARG A 133 19.59 -7.34 -19.89
N VAL A 134 18.94 -7.46 -21.04
CA VAL A 134 19.37 -6.83 -22.29
C VAL A 134 18.59 -5.55 -22.54
N GLU A 135 19.31 -4.43 -22.70
CA GLU A 135 18.76 -3.12 -23.08
C GLU A 135 17.48 -2.75 -22.30
N ASN A 136 16.43 -2.30 -23.01
CA ASN A 136 15.16 -1.87 -22.45
C ASN A 136 14.16 -3.02 -22.26
N ALA A 137 14.59 -4.28 -22.42
CA ALA A 137 13.67 -5.41 -22.42
C ALA A 137 12.94 -5.57 -21.08
N ALA A 138 13.60 -5.33 -19.94
CA ALA A 138 12.95 -5.36 -18.63
C ALA A 138 11.78 -4.36 -18.53
N GLN A 139 11.99 -3.12 -19.00
CA GLN A 139 10.96 -2.09 -18.99
C GLN A 139 9.83 -2.39 -19.98
N ASN A 140 10.16 -2.83 -21.20
CA ASN A 140 9.18 -3.19 -22.22
C ASN A 140 8.28 -4.34 -21.74
N PHE A 141 8.86 -5.38 -21.15
CA PHE A 141 8.08 -6.49 -20.60
C PHE A 141 7.24 -6.09 -19.39
N ALA A 142 7.73 -5.21 -18.52
CA ALA A 142 6.93 -4.70 -17.40
C ALA A 142 5.67 -3.98 -17.89
N ILE A 143 5.77 -3.18 -18.97
CA ILE A 143 4.63 -2.50 -19.58
C ILE A 143 3.67 -3.52 -20.21
N LEU A 144 4.18 -4.44 -21.04
CA LEU A 144 3.37 -5.44 -21.71
C LEU A 144 2.60 -6.32 -20.71
N ARG A 145 3.25 -6.79 -19.64
CA ARG A 145 2.59 -7.57 -18.59
C ARG A 145 1.46 -6.79 -17.92
N ARG A 146 1.66 -5.50 -17.62
CA ARG A 146 0.60 -4.66 -17.03
C ARG A 146 -0.58 -4.49 -17.98
N ILE A 147 -0.33 -4.26 -19.28
CA ILE A 147 -1.39 -4.20 -20.30
C ILE A 147 -2.15 -5.52 -20.35
N THR A 148 -1.45 -6.65 -20.50
CA THR A 148 -2.07 -7.98 -20.56
C THR A 148 -2.84 -8.31 -19.29
N MET A 149 -2.30 -8.01 -18.11
CA MET A 149 -2.96 -8.19 -16.82
C MET A 149 -4.28 -7.42 -16.76
N ASN A 150 -4.26 -6.14 -17.16
CA ASN A 150 -5.45 -5.29 -17.16
C ASN A 150 -6.51 -5.80 -18.16
N LEU A 151 -6.11 -6.28 -19.34
CA LEU A 151 -7.04 -6.90 -20.29
C LEU A 151 -7.68 -8.17 -19.71
N LEU A 152 -6.88 -9.06 -19.09
CA LEU A 152 -7.39 -10.28 -18.47
C LEU A 152 -8.29 -10.01 -17.25
N ARG A 153 -8.09 -8.91 -16.53
CA ARG A 153 -8.94 -8.48 -15.41
C ARG A 153 -10.28 -7.91 -15.87
N LYS A 154 -10.36 -7.35 -17.07
CA LYS A 154 -11.62 -6.86 -17.65
C LYS A 154 -12.58 -7.99 -18.02
N ASP A 155 -12.09 -9.20 -18.26
CA ASP A 155 -12.95 -10.37 -18.46
C ASP A 155 -13.66 -10.75 -17.15
N THR A 156 -14.97 -10.52 -17.10
CA THR A 156 -15.84 -10.90 -15.99
C THR A 156 -16.58 -12.21 -16.22
N GLN A 157 -16.51 -12.77 -17.44
CA GLN A 157 -17.26 -13.96 -17.83
C GLN A 157 -16.51 -15.26 -17.49
N THR A 158 -15.20 -15.29 -17.68
CA THR A 158 -14.41 -16.50 -17.40
C THR A 158 -14.17 -16.67 -15.90
N LYS A 159 -14.80 -17.66 -15.26
CA LYS A 159 -14.58 -18.01 -13.84
C LYS A 159 -13.27 -18.80 -13.64
N ALA A 160 -12.13 -18.16 -13.88
CA ALA A 160 -10.82 -18.75 -13.66
C ALA A 160 -9.81 -17.71 -13.15
N GLY A 161 -8.79 -18.17 -12.42
CA GLY A 161 -7.70 -17.31 -11.96
C GLY A 161 -6.84 -16.79 -13.11
N LEU A 162 -6.08 -15.71 -12.85
CA LEU A 162 -5.35 -14.96 -13.88
C LEU A 162 -4.37 -15.83 -14.69
N LYS A 163 -3.69 -16.78 -14.04
CA LYS A 163 -2.79 -17.74 -14.69
C LYS A 163 -3.51 -18.61 -15.74
N ILE A 164 -4.71 -19.10 -15.41
CA ILE A 164 -5.53 -19.94 -16.30
C ILE A 164 -6.09 -19.11 -17.45
N ARG A 165 -6.57 -17.89 -17.18
CA ARG A 165 -7.03 -16.98 -18.25
C ARG A 165 -5.89 -16.64 -19.22
N ARG A 166 -4.68 -16.41 -18.71
CA ARG A 166 -3.48 -16.20 -19.53
C ARG A 166 -3.19 -17.42 -20.41
N LEU A 167 -3.25 -18.63 -19.85
CA LEU A 167 -3.06 -19.87 -20.63
C LEU A 167 -4.13 -20.03 -21.71
N LYS A 168 -5.41 -19.77 -21.38
CA LYS A 168 -6.51 -19.80 -22.34
C LYS A 168 -6.32 -18.80 -23.48
N ALA A 169 -5.85 -17.59 -23.19
CA ALA A 169 -5.52 -16.58 -24.21
C ALA A 169 -4.35 -17.00 -25.11
N ALA A 170 -3.40 -17.76 -24.57
CA ALA A 170 -2.30 -18.32 -25.34
C ALA A 170 -2.75 -19.47 -26.26
N THR A 171 -3.78 -20.22 -25.89
CA THR A 171 -4.21 -21.43 -26.62
C THR A 171 -5.50 -21.27 -27.42
N SER A 172 -6.24 -20.16 -27.29
CA SER A 172 -7.49 -19.90 -28.00
C SER A 172 -7.48 -18.54 -28.67
N ASP A 173 -7.47 -18.55 -29.99
CA ASP A 173 -7.47 -17.34 -30.82
C ASP A 173 -8.76 -16.55 -30.64
N ASN A 174 -9.91 -17.22 -30.59
CA ASN A 174 -11.21 -16.59 -30.34
C ASN A 174 -11.24 -15.88 -28.98
N TYR A 175 -10.75 -16.51 -27.93
CA TYR A 175 -10.71 -15.87 -26.61
C TYR A 175 -9.73 -14.69 -26.59
N ARG A 176 -8.59 -14.80 -27.28
CA ARG A 176 -7.63 -13.69 -27.42
C ARG A 176 -8.21 -12.51 -28.21
N ALA A 177 -8.94 -12.77 -29.29
CA ALA A 177 -9.64 -11.76 -30.08
C ALA A 177 -10.65 -11.00 -29.22
N GLN A 178 -11.50 -11.72 -28.48
CA GLN A 178 -12.49 -11.12 -27.57
C GLN A 178 -11.85 -10.21 -26.52
N LEU A 179 -10.73 -10.64 -25.91
CA LEU A 179 -9.99 -9.81 -24.94
C LEU A 179 -9.44 -8.53 -25.58
N LEU A 180 -9.11 -8.56 -26.87
CA LEU A 180 -8.58 -7.43 -27.63
C LEU A 180 -9.68 -6.57 -28.27
N GLY A 181 -10.96 -6.96 -28.14
CA GLY A 181 -12.11 -6.23 -28.67
C GLY A 181 -12.47 -6.57 -30.13
N TRP A 182 -12.06 -7.74 -30.62
CA TRP A 182 -12.37 -8.27 -31.95
C TRP A 182 -13.34 -9.45 -31.86
#